data_AF-A0A7X7D326-F1
#
_entry.id   AF-A0A7X7D326-F1
#
_cell.length_a   1.000
_cell.length_b   1.000
_cell.length_c   1.000
_cell.angle_alpha   90.00
_cell.angle_beta   90.00
_cell.angle_gamma   90.00
#
_symmetry.space_group_name_H-M   'P 1'
#
loop_
_entity.id
_entity.type
_entity.pdbx_description
1 polymer ?
#
loop_
_entity_poly.entity_id
_entity_poly.type
_entity_poly.pdbx_seq_one_letter_code
_entity_poly.pdbx_strand_id
1 'polypeptide(L)'
;MHKHTGRKALAYATPLFVSTVITIAVLSVTPAHIAGPLFIAGLIIGAVLLIGWGEDAAALALLLARPATRSERATLAPAVALVQSRNPGRPARLRVRVQMLPPANCSPVMPFARRTLLVNPVLIHALRHGRLRPGQAAAIMTRAALVIDGGLTRSDAFLTYWTVPWQILAGIFEGVASALRGFPLVSFAWRARFVTIGIAVIQTAHSGPLWLAAFIATIGVLSYAAPAWIRRWDVAMSAYGNHALAAVLSRRFR
;
A
#
# COMPACT_ATOMS: atom_id res chain seq x y z
N MET A 1 16.57 4.35 11.96
CA MET A 1 15.10 4.36 11.76
C MET A 1 14.60 5.56 10.94
N HIS A 2 15.05 6.80 11.22
CA HIS A 2 14.56 8.02 10.54
C HIS A 2 14.63 8.05 9.00
N LYS A 3 15.67 7.49 8.36
CA LYS A 3 15.80 7.51 6.89
C LYS A 3 14.68 6.76 6.15
N HIS A 4 14.10 5.73 6.77
CA HIS A 4 13.03 4.94 6.14
C HIS A 4 11.66 5.61 6.33
N THR A 5 11.42 6.24 7.48
CA THR A 5 10.18 6.99 7.75
C THR A 5 9.97 8.14 6.77
N GLY A 6 11.03 8.89 6.43
CA GLY A 6 10.94 9.98 5.45
C GLY A 6 10.60 9.50 4.04
N ARG A 7 11.16 8.36 3.59
CA ARG A 7 10.81 7.77 2.29
C ARG A 7 9.36 7.29 2.24
N LYS A 8 8.86 6.72 3.34
CA LYS A 8 7.46 6.33 3.48
C LYS A 8 6.54 7.54 3.40
N ALA A 9 6.86 8.59 4.16
CA ALA A 9 6.07 9.82 4.17
C ALA A 9 5.97 10.42 2.77
N LEU A 10 7.06 10.47 2.00
CA LEU A 10 7.04 10.94 0.61
C LEU A 10 6.17 10.05 -0.30
N ALA A 11 6.28 8.73 -0.20
CA ALA A 11 5.48 7.83 -1.02
C ALA A 11 3.97 7.96 -0.77
N TYR A 12 3.57 8.21 0.48
CA TYR A 12 2.17 8.39 0.86
C TYR A 12 1.72 9.86 0.85
N ALA A 13 2.61 10.84 0.64
CA ALA A 13 2.28 12.27 0.66
C ALA A 13 1.20 12.60 -0.38
N THR A 14 1.39 12.17 -1.63
CA THR A 14 0.39 12.42 -2.69
C THR A 14 -0.95 11.70 -2.41
N PRO A 15 -0.97 10.37 -2.15
CA PRO A 15 -2.21 9.68 -1.81
C PRO A 15 -2.96 10.30 -0.64
N LEU A 16 -2.25 10.69 0.43
CA LEU A 16 -2.84 11.32 1.61
C LEU A 16 -3.40 12.70 1.27
N PHE A 17 -2.63 13.54 0.59
CA PHE A 17 -3.08 14.88 0.21
C PHE A 17 -4.34 14.83 -0.65
N VAL A 18 -4.31 14.04 -1.73
CA VAL A 18 -5.45 13.94 -2.65
C VAL A 18 -6.66 13.36 -1.94
N SER A 19 -6.48 12.33 -1.11
CA SER A 19 -7.60 11.75 -0.37
C SER A 19 -8.20 12.73 0.63
N THR A 20 -7.37 13.47 1.37
CA THR A 20 -7.84 14.51 2.30
C THR A 20 -8.64 15.59 1.57
N VAL A 21 -8.15 16.07 0.41
CA VAL A 21 -8.90 17.07 -0.38
C VAL A 21 -10.23 16.49 -0.85
N ILE A 22 -10.24 15.27 -1.43
CA ILE A 22 -11.48 14.63 -1.89
C ILE A 22 -12.46 14.49 -0.72
N THR A 23 -11.98 14.03 0.44
CA THR A 23 -12.81 13.91 1.64
C THR A 23 -13.40 15.26 2.04
N ILE A 24 -12.60 16.33 2.10
CA ILE A 24 -13.09 17.67 2.44
C ILE A 24 -14.12 18.14 1.39
N ALA A 25 -13.81 18.02 0.10
CA ALA A 25 -14.70 18.46 -0.98
C ALA A 25 -16.04 17.73 -0.95
N VAL A 26 -16.03 16.41 -0.75
CA VAL A 26 -17.26 15.60 -0.60
C VAL A 26 -18.04 16.02 0.64
N LEU A 27 -17.36 16.23 1.77
CA LEU A 27 -18.03 16.70 3.00
C LEU A 27 -18.64 18.09 2.84
N SER A 28 -17.99 18.99 2.09
CA SER A 28 -18.50 20.35 1.85
C SER A 28 -19.80 20.38 1.06
N VAL A 29 -20.04 19.42 0.18
CA VAL A 29 -21.30 19.30 -0.58
C VAL A 29 -22.34 18.41 0.11
N THR A 30 -21.95 17.74 1.19
CA THR A 30 -22.82 16.84 1.96
C THR A 30 -23.59 17.62 3.03
N PRO A 31 -24.88 17.33 3.28
CA PRO A 31 -25.64 17.98 4.35
C PRO A 31 -24.94 17.88 5.71
N ALA A 32 -24.94 18.97 6.49
CA ALA A 32 -24.15 19.09 7.72
C ALA A 32 -24.42 17.98 8.76
N HIS A 33 -25.69 17.55 8.88
CA HIS A 33 -26.10 16.48 9.79
C HIS A 33 -25.55 15.10 9.39
N ILE A 34 -25.10 14.92 8.14
CA ILE A 34 -24.45 13.70 7.64
C ILE A 34 -22.92 13.89 7.67
N ALA A 35 -22.41 15.04 7.20
CA ALA A 35 -20.99 15.30 7.07
C ALA A 35 -20.25 15.24 8.41
N GLY A 36 -20.79 15.85 9.46
CA GLY A 36 -20.18 15.86 10.80
C GLY A 36 -19.98 14.45 11.37
N PRO A 37 -21.06 13.65 11.53
CA PRO A 37 -20.95 12.29 12.02
C PRO A 37 -20.05 11.40 11.15
N LEU A 38 -20.11 11.54 9.81
CA LEU A 38 -19.29 10.76 8.90
C LEU A 38 -17.79 11.06 9.06
N PHE A 39 -17.43 12.33 9.19
CA PHE A 39 -16.05 12.75 9.39
C PHE A 39 -15.50 12.27 10.74
N ILE A 40 -16.29 12.44 11.81
CA ILE A 40 -15.91 11.97 13.16
C ILE A 40 -15.76 10.46 13.17
N ALA A 41 -16.70 9.71 12.59
CA ALA A 41 -16.61 8.25 12.49
C ALA A 41 -15.35 7.83 11.72
N GLY A 42 -15.03 8.52 10.61
CA GLY A 42 -13.83 8.25 9.85
C GLY A 42 -12.54 8.51 10.62
N LEU A 43 -12.48 9.59 11.40
CA LEU A 43 -11.35 9.89 12.29
C LEU A 43 -11.21 8.85 13.41
N ILE A 44 -12.32 8.42 14.02
CA ILE A 44 -12.32 7.37 15.04
C ILE A 44 -11.78 6.06 14.44
N ILE A 45 -12.26 5.66 13.27
CA ILE A 45 -11.75 4.47 12.55
C ILE A 45 -10.25 4.62 12.29
N GLY A 46 -9.81 5.78 11.80
CA GLY A 46 -8.39 6.06 11.57
C GLY A 46 -7.54 5.94 12.84
N ALA A 47 -7.98 6.50 13.96
CA ALA A 47 -7.31 6.42 15.25
C ALA A 47 -7.22 4.98 15.78
N VAL A 48 -8.33 4.24 15.69
CA VAL A 48 -8.39 2.80 16.06
C VAL A 48 -7.37 1.99 15.24
N LEU A 49 -7.30 2.22 13.93
CA LEU A 49 -6.33 1.55 13.04
C LEU A 49 -4.88 1.94 13.34
N LEU A 50 -4.61 3.19 13.75
CA LEU A 50 -3.27 3.61 14.17
C LEU A 50 -2.80 2.87 15.43
N ILE A 51 -3.71 2.62 16.37
CA ILE A 51 -3.45 1.84 17.58
C ILE A 51 -3.24 0.34 17.24
N GLY A 52 -3.64 -0.10 16.04
CA GLY A 52 -3.54 -1.48 15.57
C GLY A 52 -4.74 -2.34 15.91
N TRP A 53 -5.85 -1.70 16.32
CA TRP A 53 -7.13 -2.36 16.50
C TRP A 53 -7.86 -2.41 15.15
N GLY A 54 -8.48 -3.53 14.81
CA GLY A 54 -9.20 -3.68 13.53
C GLY A 54 -8.34 -3.99 12.31
N GLU A 55 -7.04 -4.30 12.45
CA GLU A 55 -6.16 -4.71 11.33
C GLU A 55 -6.76 -5.87 10.51
N ASP A 56 -7.45 -6.78 11.19
CA ASP A 56 -8.15 -7.91 10.60
C ASP A 56 -9.32 -7.48 9.70
N ALA A 57 -10.10 -6.51 10.15
CA ALA A 57 -11.21 -5.97 9.37
C ALA A 57 -10.68 -5.12 8.21
N ALA A 58 -9.64 -4.32 8.45
CA ALA A 58 -8.97 -3.53 7.41
C ALA A 58 -8.36 -4.43 6.32
N ALA A 59 -7.70 -5.53 6.69
CA ALA A 59 -7.17 -6.49 5.72
C ALA A 59 -8.29 -7.11 4.87
N LEU A 60 -9.44 -7.41 5.47
CA LEU A 60 -10.58 -7.95 4.74
C LEU A 60 -11.26 -6.91 3.86
N ALA A 61 -11.62 -5.75 4.41
CA ALA A 61 -12.43 -4.74 3.75
C ALA A 61 -11.65 -3.94 2.70
N LEU A 62 -10.39 -3.60 2.99
CA LEU A 62 -9.59 -2.71 2.14
C LEU A 62 -8.71 -3.47 1.15
N LEU A 63 -8.20 -4.63 1.56
CA LEU A 63 -7.27 -5.43 0.76
C LEU A 63 -7.88 -6.74 0.27
N LEU A 64 -9.17 -6.97 0.54
CA LEU A 64 -9.89 -8.20 0.18
C LEU A 64 -9.10 -9.45 0.60
N ALA A 65 -8.46 -9.39 1.77
CA ALA A 65 -7.61 -10.46 2.28
C ALA A 65 -8.35 -11.29 3.32
N ARG A 66 -8.69 -12.52 2.92
CA ARG A 66 -9.40 -13.47 3.77
C ARG A 66 -8.45 -14.31 4.61
N PRO A 67 -8.92 -14.86 5.74
CA PRO A 67 -8.22 -15.94 6.40
C PRO A 67 -7.95 -17.10 5.43
N ALA A 68 -6.77 -17.70 5.51
CA ALA A 68 -6.46 -18.90 4.72
C ALA A 68 -7.44 -20.03 5.05
N THR A 69 -7.91 -20.77 4.04
CA THR A 69 -8.74 -21.97 4.23
C THR A 69 -7.92 -23.08 4.90
N ARG A 70 -8.58 -24.14 5.39
CA ARG A 70 -7.89 -25.28 6.03
C ARG A 70 -6.86 -25.93 5.09
N SER A 71 -7.18 -26.10 3.82
CA SER A 71 -6.28 -26.69 2.81
C SER A 71 -5.10 -25.78 2.49
N GLU A 72 -5.32 -24.46 2.38
CA GLU A 72 -4.25 -23.47 2.17
C GLU A 72 -3.31 -23.41 3.38
N ARG A 73 -3.85 -23.46 4.61
CA ARG A 73 -3.04 -23.54 5.84
C ARG A 73 -2.20 -24.80 5.87
N ALA A 74 -2.76 -25.95 5.52
CA ALA A 74 -2.01 -27.21 5.43
C ALA A 74 -0.86 -27.11 4.42
N THR A 75 -1.11 -26.48 3.27
CA THR A 75 -0.09 -26.25 2.23
C THR A 75 1.03 -25.31 2.71
N LEU A 76 0.69 -24.30 3.50
CA LEU A 76 1.64 -23.32 4.04
C LEU A 76 2.33 -23.78 5.34
N ALA A 77 1.80 -24.80 6.02
CA ALA A 77 2.29 -25.24 7.32
C ALA A 77 3.79 -25.57 7.34
N PRO A 78 4.36 -26.30 6.34
CA PRO A 78 5.80 -26.56 6.31
C PRO A 78 6.64 -25.29 6.20
N ALA A 79 6.19 -24.32 5.41
CA ALA A 79 6.89 -23.04 5.28
C ALA A 79 6.80 -22.21 6.57
N VAL A 80 5.63 -22.18 7.22
CA VAL A 80 5.43 -21.50 8.50
C VAL A 80 6.28 -22.13 9.61
N ALA A 81 6.34 -23.46 9.68
CA ALA A 81 7.18 -24.18 10.64
C ALA A 81 8.67 -23.84 10.45
N LEU A 82 9.13 -23.74 9.19
CA LEU A 82 10.49 -23.31 8.88
C LEU A 82 10.75 -21.84 9.23
N VAL A 83 9.77 -20.95 9.10
CA VAL A 83 9.89 -19.55 9.53
C VAL A 83 10.02 -19.47 11.05
N GLN A 84 9.20 -20.23 11.78
CA GLN A 84 9.22 -20.27 13.24
C GLN A 84 10.55 -20.85 13.77
N SER A 85 11.00 -21.97 13.21
CA SER A 85 12.30 -22.58 13.61
C SER A 85 13.50 -21.69 13.27
N ARG A 86 13.40 -20.85 12.23
CA ARG A 86 14.43 -19.87 11.86
C ARG A 86 14.43 -18.62 12.72
N ASN A 87 13.38 -18.36 13.51
CA ASN A 87 13.25 -17.13 14.30
C ASN A 87 12.68 -17.39 15.71
N PRO A 88 13.39 -18.16 16.55
CA PRO A 88 12.99 -18.39 17.93
C PRO A 88 13.06 -17.05 18.71
N GLY A 89 11.92 -16.52 19.15
CA GLY A 89 11.82 -15.26 19.91
C GLY A 89 10.96 -14.17 19.24
N ARG A 90 10.48 -14.38 18.02
CA ARG A 90 9.52 -13.48 17.38
C ARG A 90 8.09 -13.90 17.70
N PRO A 91 7.15 -12.97 17.87
CA PRO A 91 5.82 -13.30 18.37
C PRO A 91 5.18 -14.35 17.45
N ALA A 92 4.78 -15.48 18.05
CA ALA A 92 4.05 -16.60 17.44
C ALA A 92 2.66 -16.20 16.87
N ARG A 93 2.43 -14.91 16.63
CA ARG A 93 1.15 -14.31 16.23
C ARG A 93 1.20 -13.72 14.82
N LEU A 94 2.10 -14.20 13.95
CA LEU A 94 2.07 -13.88 12.53
C LEU A 94 0.81 -14.49 11.92
N ARG A 95 -0.12 -13.62 11.54
CA ARG A 95 -1.38 -14.00 10.90
C ARG A 95 -1.18 -14.06 9.41
N VAL A 96 -1.43 -15.23 8.82
CA VAL A 96 -1.35 -15.42 7.37
C VAL A 96 -2.74 -15.26 6.76
N ARG A 97 -2.85 -14.37 5.79
CA ARG A 97 -4.09 -14.09 5.05
C ARG A 97 -3.85 -14.18 3.56
N VAL A 98 -4.87 -14.60 2.83
CA VAL A 98 -4.79 -14.81 1.38
C VAL A 98 -5.54 -13.67 0.70
N GLN A 99 -4.87 -12.96 -0.21
CA GLN A 99 -5.48 -11.92 -1.01
C GLN A 99 -6.44 -12.53 -2.03
N MET A 100 -7.64 -12.00 -2.16
CA MET A 100 -8.61 -12.45 -3.17
C MET A 100 -8.26 -11.91 -4.56
N LEU A 101 -7.85 -10.65 -4.66
CA LEU A 101 -7.56 -9.97 -5.91
C LEU A 101 -6.13 -9.38 -5.88
N PRO A 102 -5.09 -10.17 -6.12
CA PRO A 102 -3.73 -9.67 -6.12
C PRO A 102 -3.46 -8.80 -7.36
N PRO A 103 -2.77 -7.66 -7.22
CA PRO A 103 -2.26 -6.92 -8.37
C PRO A 103 -1.26 -7.78 -9.17
N ALA A 104 -1.25 -7.63 -10.50
CA ALA A 104 -0.51 -8.49 -11.42
C ALA A 104 1.01 -8.60 -11.14
N ASN A 105 1.61 -7.57 -10.54
CA ASN A 105 3.05 -7.48 -10.27
C ASN A 105 3.41 -7.46 -8.77
N CYS A 106 2.52 -7.90 -7.90
CA CYS A 106 2.77 -7.91 -6.46
C CYS A 106 3.70 -9.05 -6.03
N SER A 107 4.52 -8.77 -5.01
CA SER A 107 5.35 -9.78 -4.33
C SER A 107 4.49 -10.97 -3.86
N PRO A 108 4.98 -12.22 -3.93
CA PRO A 108 4.23 -13.41 -3.51
C PRO A 108 3.76 -13.37 -2.04
N VAL A 109 4.51 -12.65 -1.19
CA VAL A 109 4.14 -12.33 0.18
C VAL A 109 4.40 -10.85 0.44
N MET A 110 3.45 -10.17 1.07
CA MET A 110 3.55 -8.78 1.48
C MET A 110 3.33 -8.62 2.99
N PRO A 111 4.18 -7.85 3.68
CA PRO A 111 3.95 -7.48 5.07
C PRO A 111 2.84 -6.44 5.17
N PHE A 112 1.95 -6.58 6.15
CA PHE A 112 0.88 -5.63 6.41
C PHE A 112 0.66 -5.41 7.90
N ALA A 113 0.48 -4.14 8.28
CA ALA A 113 0.19 -3.73 9.65
C ALA A 113 1.23 -4.23 10.65
N ARG A 114 0.82 -4.74 11.83
CA ARG A 114 1.75 -5.11 12.91
C ARG A 114 2.09 -6.59 12.97
N ARG A 115 1.24 -7.46 12.41
CA ARG A 115 1.37 -8.92 12.56
C ARG A 115 0.82 -9.72 11.37
N THR A 116 0.46 -9.07 10.26
CA THR A 116 -0.26 -9.73 9.17
C THR A 116 0.64 -9.91 7.96
N LEU A 117 0.72 -11.15 7.46
CA LEU A 117 1.32 -11.49 6.18
C LEU A 117 0.20 -11.74 5.17
N LEU A 118 0.22 -10.95 4.10
CA LEU A 118 -0.64 -11.14 2.96
C LEU A 118 0.07 -12.06 1.97
N VAL A 119 -0.54 -13.18 1.65
CA VAL A 119 -0.04 -14.19 0.73
C VAL A 119 -0.86 -14.13 -0.54
N ASN A 120 -0.17 -14.03 -1.66
CA ASN A 120 -0.79 -14.12 -2.97
C ASN A 120 -1.20 -15.59 -3.24
N PRO A 121 -2.42 -15.87 -3.72
CA PRO A 121 -2.85 -17.21 -4.14
C PRO A 121 -1.86 -17.93 -5.07
N VAL A 122 -1.14 -17.19 -5.91
CA VAL A 122 -0.12 -17.73 -6.83
C VAL A 122 0.98 -18.47 -6.06
N LEU A 123 1.37 -17.99 -4.88
CA LEU A 123 2.36 -18.67 -4.03
C LEU A 123 1.86 -20.03 -3.54
N ILE A 124 0.60 -20.07 -3.12
CA ILE A 124 -0.04 -21.29 -2.63
C ILE A 124 -0.17 -22.28 -3.78
N HIS A 125 -0.58 -21.81 -4.96
CA HIS A 125 -0.67 -22.63 -6.15
C HIS A 125 0.70 -23.20 -6.55
N ALA A 126 1.76 -22.39 -6.50
CA ALA A 126 3.13 -22.81 -6.78
C ALA A 126 3.65 -23.86 -5.77
N LEU A 127 3.34 -23.70 -4.47
CA LEU A 127 3.67 -24.68 -3.44
C LEU A 127 2.89 -26.00 -3.63
N ARG A 128 1.59 -25.91 -3.91
CA ARG A 128 0.74 -27.08 -4.12
C ARG A 128 1.19 -27.93 -5.31
N HIS A 129 1.67 -27.30 -6.38
CA HIS A 129 2.17 -27.98 -7.57
C HIS A 129 3.67 -28.27 -7.54
N GLY A 130 4.34 -28.09 -6.39
CA GLY A 130 5.77 -28.36 -6.23
C GLY A 130 6.70 -27.44 -7.03
N ARG A 131 6.18 -26.40 -7.69
CA ARG A 131 6.95 -25.40 -8.45
C ARG A 131 7.80 -24.51 -7.54
N LEU A 132 7.43 -24.41 -6.27
CA LEU A 132 8.21 -23.72 -5.24
C LEU A 132 8.45 -24.65 -4.05
N ARG A 133 9.70 -24.71 -3.58
CA ARG A 133 10.05 -25.52 -2.40
C ARG A 133 9.61 -24.83 -1.11
N PRO A 134 9.20 -25.58 -0.07
CA PRO A 134 8.83 -25.02 1.24
C PRO A 134 9.92 -24.12 1.85
N GLY A 135 11.20 -24.44 1.64
CA GLY A 135 12.32 -23.63 2.12
C GLY A 135 12.45 -22.26 1.46
N GLN A 136 12.08 -22.15 0.18
CA GLN A 136 12.05 -20.88 -0.56
C GLN A 136 10.86 -20.03 -0.13
N ALA A 137 9.67 -20.63 0.00
CA ALA A 137 8.51 -19.95 0.57
C ALA A 137 8.79 -19.44 1.99
N ALA A 138 9.44 -20.25 2.83
CA ALA A 138 9.86 -19.85 4.17
C ALA A 138 10.83 -18.66 4.14
N ALA A 139 11.76 -18.59 3.17
CA ALA A 139 12.67 -17.45 3.05
C ALA A 139 11.92 -16.16 2.67
N ILE A 140 10.98 -16.24 1.73
CA ILE A 140 10.13 -15.11 1.32
C ILE A 140 9.26 -14.64 2.50
N MET A 141 8.62 -15.56 3.22
CA MET A 141 7.82 -15.25 4.40
C MET A 141 8.66 -14.67 5.54
N THR A 142 9.88 -15.18 5.76
CA THR A 142 10.80 -14.65 6.78
C THR A 142 11.22 -13.22 6.44
N ARG A 143 11.51 -12.93 5.17
CA ARG A 143 11.83 -11.57 4.70
C ARG A 143 10.69 -10.60 5.01
N ALA A 144 9.45 -10.99 4.71
CA ALA A 144 8.29 -10.17 4.99
C ALA A 144 8.07 -10.00 6.51
N ALA A 145 8.23 -11.06 7.30
CA ALA A 145 8.13 -10.98 8.77
C ALA A 145 9.16 -9.99 9.37
N LEU A 146 10.41 -10.01 8.89
CA LEU A 146 11.46 -9.09 9.31
C LEU A 146 11.13 -7.61 9.06
N VAL A 147 10.39 -7.32 7.99
CA VAL A 147 9.92 -5.96 7.68
C VAL A 147 8.86 -5.52 8.69
N ILE A 148 7.95 -6.42 9.07
CA ILE A 148 6.94 -6.18 10.12
C ILE A 148 7.62 -5.89 11.46
N ASP A 149 8.61 -6.71 11.82
CA ASP A 149 9.37 -6.54 13.07
C ASP A 149 10.13 -5.20 13.09
N GLY A 150 10.64 -4.77 11.93
CA GLY A 150 11.25 -3.45 11.75
C GLY A 150 10.29 -2.28 11.94
N GLY A 151 8.99 -2.54 12.13
CA GLY A 151 7.98 -1.52 12.41
C GLY A 151 7.60 -0.66 11.20
N LEU A 152 8.11 -0.98 10.01
CA LEU A 152 7.90 -0.22 8.78
C LEU A 152 6.44 -0.23 8.32
N THR A 153 5.67 -1.24 8.71
CA THR A 153 4.29 -1.48 8.25
C THR A 153 3.23 -1.09 9.29
N ARG A 154 3.61 -0.58 10.46
CA ARG A 154 2.68 -0.32 11.58
C ARG A 154 1.54 0.65 11.22
N SER A 155 1.80 1.61 10.36
CA SER A 155 0.82 2.59 9.90
C SER A 155 0.08 2.17 8.62
N ASP A 156 0.35 1.00 8.06
CA ASP A 156 -0.20 0.61 6.76
C ASP A 156 -1.72 0.47 6.79
N ALA A 157 -2.29 0.00 7.91
CA ALA A 157 -3.74 -0.12 8.05
C ALA A 157 -4.42 1.25 7.95
N PHE A 158 -3.91 2.24 8.69
CA PHE A 158 -4.38 3.63 8.62
C PHE A 158 -4.15 4.23 7.23
N LEU A 159 -2.94 4.10 6.68
CA LEU A 159 -2.61 4.67 5.38
C LEU A 159 -3.50 4.09 4.29
N THR A 160 -3.71 2.78 4.27
CA THR A 160 -4.58 2.11 3.29
C THR A 160 -6.03 2.61 3.42
N TYR A 161 -6.52 2.77 4.66
CA TYR A 161 -7.86 3.30 4.91
C TYR A 161 -8.01 4.75 4.43
N TRP A 162 -7.10 5.62 4.85
CA TRP A 162 -7.17 7.05 4.53
C TRP A 162 -6.96 7.31 3.03
N THR A 163 -6.20 6.45 2.35
CA THR A 163 -5.95 6.57 0.91
C THR A 163 -6.96 5.82 0.04
N VAL A 164 -8.09 5.36 0.57
CA VAL A 164 -9.16 4.73 -0.24
C VAL A 164 -9.64 5.63 -1.37
N PRO A 165 -9.94 6.94 -1.16
CA PRO A 165 -10.38 7.81 -2.26
C PRO A 165 -9.35 7.88 -3.39
N TRP A 166 -8.06 8.01 -3.03
CA TRP A 166 -6.98 7.95 -4.00
C TRP A 166 -6.91 6.60 -4.75
N GLN A 167 -7.09 5.47 -4.05
CA GLN A 167 -7.05 4.15 -4.69
C GLN A 167 -8.15 3.96 -5.72
N ILE A 168 -9.37 4.42 -5.42
CA ILE A 168 -10.49 4.40 -6.36
C ILE A 168 -10.14 5.22 -7.60
N LEU A 169 -9.64 6.44 -7.41
CA LEU A 169 -9.27 7.33 -8.50
C LEU A 169 -8.11 6.76 -9.34
N ALA A 170 -7.09 6.20 -8.69
CA ALA A 170 -5.96 5.55 -9.35
C ALA A 170 -6.42 4.34 -10.17
N GLY A 171 -7.33 3.52 -9.63
CA GLY A 171 -7.94 2.40 -10.34
C GLY A 171 -8.73 2.83 -11.58
N ILE A 172 -9.50 3.92 -11.48
CA ILE A 172 -10.20 4.51 -12.64
C ILE A 172 -9.19 4.96 -13.70
N PHE A 173 -8.15 5.70 -13.29
CA PHE A 173 -7.12 6.16 -14.23
C PHE A 173 -6.35 5.01 -14.87
N GLU A 174 -6.03 3.95 -14.12
CA GLU A 174 -5.37 2.76 -14.66
C GLU A 174 -6.29 2.01 -15.63
N GLY A 175 -7.58 1.89 -15.32
CA GLY A 175 -8.59 1.33 -16.22
C GLY A 175 -8.66 2.10 -17.54
N VAL A 176 -8.81 3.42 -17.47
CA VAL A 176 -8.83 4.31 -18.64
C VAL A 176 -7.51 4.22 -19.42
N ALA A 177 -6.37 4.27 -18.73
CA ALA A 177 -5.06 4.17 -19.37
C ALA A 177 -4.85 2.82 -20.06
N SER A 178 -5.29 1.73 -19.45
CA SER A 178 -5.17 0.38 -20.04
C SER A 178 -6.02 0.23 -21.31
N ALA A 179 -7.23 0.79 -21.32
CA ALA A 179 -8.09 0.84 -22.51
C ALA A 179 -7.51 1.69 -23.64
N LEU A 180 -6.76 2.74 -23.28
CA LEU A 180 -6.23 3.74 -24.20
C LEU A 180 -4.76 3.54 -24.60
N ARG A 181 -4.07 2.50 -24.09
CA ARG A 181 -2.64 2.23 -24.30
C ARG A 181 -2.22 2.11 -25.77
N GLY A 182 -3.16 1.82 -26.68
CA GLY A 182 -2.90 1.65 -28.12
C GLY A 182 -3.02 2.93 -28.96
N PHE A 183 -3.51 4.04 -28.41
CA PHE A 183 -3.79 5.24 -29.21
C PHE A 183 -2.66 6.29 -29.15
N PRO A 184 -2.08 6.69 -30.29
CA PRO A 184 -0.99 7.68 -30.31
C PRO A 184 -1.42 9.07 -29.82
N LEU A 185 -2.70 9.42 -29.99
CA LEU A 185 -3.32 10.66 -29.48
C LEU A 185 -3.23 10.77 -27.94
N VAL A 186 -3.21 9.66 -27.23
CA VAL A 186 -3.14 9.62 -25.77
C VAL A 186 -1.75 10.04 -25.30
N SER A 187 -0.70 9.60 -26.00
CA SER A 187 0.68 10.04 -25.74
C SER A 187 0.84 11.54 -25.95
N PHE A 188 0.24 12.08 -27.01
CA PHE A 188 0.22 13.52 -27.28
C PHE A 188 -0.56 14.30 -26.21
N ALA A 189 -1.77 13.85 -25.87
CA ALA A 189 -2.59 14.44 -24.82
C ALA A 189 -1.88 14.41 -23.44
N TRP A 190 -1.11 13.36 -23.15
CA TRP A 190 -0.34 13.26 -21.92
C TRP A 190 0.83 14.26 -21.85
N ARG A 191 1.44 14.59 -23.01
CA ARG A 191 2.44 15.66 -23.11
C ARG A 191 1.79 17.04 -23.02
N ALA A 192 0.61 17.21 -23.62
CA ALA A 192 -0.17 18.45 -23.53
C ALA A 192 -0.71 18.74 -22.12
N ARG A 193 -0.89 17.71 -21.28
CA ARG A 193 -1.35 17.86 -19.89
C ARG A 193 -0.53 18.88 -19.07
N PHE A 194 0.79 18.95 -19.28
CA PHE A 194 1.61 19.96 -18.62
C PHE A 194 1.23 21.38 -19.06
N VAL A 195 1.01 21.56 -20.36
CA VAL A 195 0.55 22.82 -20.94
C VAL A 195 -0.84 23.19 -20.41
N THR A 196 -1.77 22.23 -20.36
CA THR A 196 -3.12 22.45 -19.82
C THR A 196 -3.12 22.81 -18.33
N ILE A 197 -2.33 22.10 -17.51
CA ILE A 197 -2.17 22.44 -16.08
C ILE A 197 -1.54 23.82 -15.94
N GLY A 198 -0.50 24.13 -16.72
CA GLY A 198 0.16 25.43 -16.71
C GLY A 198 -0.81 26.57 -17.08
N ILE A 199 -1.58 26.39 -18.16
CA ILE A 199 -2.62 27.36 -18.56
C ILE A 199 -3.66 27.52 -17.46
N ALA A 200 -4.16 26.42 -16.88
CA ALA A 200 -5.14 26.48 -15.79
C ALA A 200 -4.61 27.22 -14.56
N VAL A 201 -3.34 27.02 -14.20
CA VAL A 201 -2.68 27.76 -13.11
C VAL A 201 -2.57 29.25 -13.44
N ILE A 202 -2.09 29.60 -14.63
CA ILE A 202 -1.92 31.00 -15.05
C ILE A 202 -3.28 31.71 -15.12
N GLN A 203 -4.29 31.08 -15.73
CA GLN A 203 -5.65 31.62 -15.81
C GLN A 203 -6.26 31.82 -14.43
N THR A 204 -6.09 30.85 -13.54
CA THR A 204 -6.60 30.96 -12.16
C THR A 204 -5.82 31.99 -11.35
N ALA A 205 -4.53 32.19 -11.62
CA ALA A 205 -3.73 33.19 -10.94
C ALA A 205 -4.08 34.63 -11.39
N HIS A 206 -4.50 34.80 -12.64
CA HIS A 206 -4.91 36.09 -13.18
C HIS A 206 -6.36 36.46 -12.86
N SER A 207 -7.28 35.51 -12.96
CA SER A 207 -8.73 35.77 -12.89
C SER A 207 -9.41 35.20 -11.64
N GLY A 208 -8.70 34.40 -10.85
CA GLY A 208 -9.22 33.70 -9.70
C GLY A 208 -8.41 33.95 -8.43
N PRO A 209 -8.82 33.35 -7.30
CA PRO A 209 -8.11 33.50 -6.05
C PRO A 209 -6.78 32.72 -6.08
N LEU A 210 -5.69 33.38 -5.65
CA LEU A 210 -4.32 32.84 -5.70
C LEU A 210 -4.16 31.49 -4.98
N TRP A 211 -4.95 31.22 -3.93
CA TRP A 211 -4.91 29.94 -3.23
C TRP A 211 -5.35 28.78 -4.13
N LEU A 212 -6.28 29.00 -5.07
CA LEU A 212 -6.77 27.98 -6.00
C LEU A 212 -5.72 27.70 -7.09
N ALA A 213 -5.01 28.71 -7.57
CA ALA A 213 -3.87 28.53 -8.47
C ALA A 213 -2.75 27.71 -7.80
N ALA A 214 -2.39 28.03 -6.56
CA ALA A 214 -1.43 27.27 -5.78
C ALA A 214 -1.88 25.81 -5.57
N PHE A 215 -3.18 25.61 -5.35
CA PHE A 215 -3.78 24.29 -5.19
C PHE A 215 -3.68 23.43 -6.47
N ILE A 216 -4.03 23.99 -7.62
CA ILE A 216 -3.92 23.31 -8.93
C ILE A 216 -2.45 22.97 -9.23
N ALA A 217 -1.54 23.90 -8.99
CA ALA A 217 -0.10 23.68 -9.18
C ALA A 217 0.41 22.53 -8.29
N THR A 218 -0.03 22.49 -7.03
CA THR A 218 0.33 21.44 -6.06
C THR A 218 -0.14 20.07 -6.51
N ILE A 219 -1.40 19.94 -6.96
CA ILE A 219 -1.91 18.69 -7.55
C ILE A 219 -1.08 18.27 -8.76
N GLY A 220 -0.75 19.22 -9.63
CA GLY A 220 0.08 18.98 -10.81
C GLY A 220 1.43 18.37 -10.44
N VAL A 221 2.16 19.01 -9.53
CA VAL A 221 3.47 18.53 -9.05
C VAL A 221 3.35 17.16 -8.38
N LEU A 222 2.38 16.98 -7.49
CA LEU A 222 2.15 15.72 -6.77
C LEU A 222 1.80 14.57 -7.73
N SER A 223 1.08 14.84 -8.82
CA SER A 223 0.72 13.86 -9.84
C SER A 223 1.95 13.28 -10.55
N TYR A 224 2.99 14.09 -10.76
CA TYR A 224 4.25 13.62 -11.38
C TYR A 224 5.23 13.02 -10.36
N ALA A 225 5.24 13.53 -9.13
CA ALA A 225 6.15 13.05 -8.09
C ALA A 225 5.72 11.69 -7.51
N ALA A 226 4.42 11.42 -7.43
CA ALA A 226 3.86 10.22 -6.80
C ALA A 226 4.41 8.90 -7.36
N PRO A 227 4.41 8.64 -8.68
CA PRO A 227 4.88 7.35 -9.20
C PRO A 227 6.36 7.10 -8.89
N ALA A 228 7.19 8.16 -8.89
CA ALA A 228 8.60 8.05 -8.57
C ALA A 228 8.82 7.76 -7.08
N TRP A 229 8.05 8.39 -6.19
CA TRP A 229 8.16 8.17 -4.75
C TRP A 229 7.66 6.79 -4.33
N ILE A 230 6.56 6.31 -4.91
CA ILE A 230 6.03 4.96 -4.67
C ILE A 230 7.07 3.91 -5.08
N ARG A 231 7.61 4.00 -6.31
CA ARG A 231 8.66 3.07 -6.78
C ARG A 231 9.89 3.07 -5.87
N ARG A 232 10.34 4.25 -5.42
CA ARG A 232 11.48 4.36 -4.49
C ARG A 232 11.20 3.72 -3.14
N TRP A 233 9.96 3.78 -2.67
CA TRP A 233 9.55 3.12 -1.42
C TRP A 233 9.55 1.59 -1.55
N ASP A 234 9.02 1.04 -2.65
CA ASP A 234 9.03 -0.40 -2.90
C ASP A 234 10.45 -0.97 -2.95
N VAL A 235 11.36 -0.25 -3.61
CA VAL A 235 12.80 -0.59 -3.64
C VAL A 235 13.41 -0.54 -2.24
N ALA A 236 13.12 0.50 -1.47
CA ALA A 236 13.65 0.64 -0.10
C ALA A 236 13.14 -0.46 0.83
N MET A 237 11.87 -0.85 0.69
CA MET A 237 11.26 -1.94 1.46
C MET A 237 11.89 -3.28 1.12
N SER A 238 12.08 -3.55 -0.17
CA SER A 238 12.71 -4.78 -0.67
C SER A 238 14.17 -4.89 -0.20
N ALA A 239 14.92 -3.78 -0.27
CA ALA A 239 16.30 -3.72 0.20
C ALA A 239 16.40 -3.97 1.71
N TYR A 240 15.52 -3.35 2.52
CA TYR A 240 15.51 -3.58 3.96
C TYR A 240 15.26 -5.06 4.30
N GLY A 241 14.25 -5.68 3.66
CA GLY A 241 13.96 -7.10 3.85
C GLY A 241 15.15 -7.99 3.50
N ASN A 242 15.86 -7.70 2.40
CA ASN A 242 17.04 -8.46 1.98
C ASN A 242 18.18 -8.36 3.00
N HIS A 243 18.49 -7.14 3.46
CA HIS A 243 19.55 -6.90 4.45
C HIS A 243 19.24 -7.56 5.79
N ALA A 244 18.00 -7.45 6.25
CA ALA A 244 17.56 -8.06 7.50
C ALA A 244 17.65 -9.60 7.44
N LEU A 245 17.32 -10.19 6.29
CA LEU A 245 17.46 -11.64 6.08
C LEU A 245 18.93 -12.08 6.08
N ALA A 246 19.80 -11.34 5.40
CA ALA A 246 21.23 -11.63 5.37
C ALA A 246 21.86 -11.57 6.79
N ALA A 247 21.46 -10.58 7.59
CA ALA A 247 21.92 -10.45 8.98
C ALA A 247 21.51 -11.66 9.84
N VAL A 248 20.27 -12.14 9.71
CA VAL A 248 19.81 -13.35 10.44
C VAL A 248 20.57 -14.59 10.01
N LEU A 249 20.79 -14.77 8.70
CA LEU A 249 21.57 -15.92 8.19
C LEU A 249 23.01 -15.88 8.71
N SER A 250 23.66 -14.71 8.71
CA SER A 250 25.04 -14.56 9.19
C SER A 250 25.23 -14.90 10.67
N ARG A 251 24.20 -14.69 11.51
CA ARG A 251 24.24 -15.03 12.94
C ARG A 251 24.06 -16.52 13.22
N ARG A 252 23.51 -17.28 12.27
CA ARG A 252 23.26 -18.72 12.43
C ARG A 252 24.47 -19.59 12.07
N PHE A 253 25.41 -19.04 11.32
CA PHE A 253 26.64 -19.73 10.89
C PHE A 253 27.88 -19.27 11.68
N ARG A 254 27.69 -18.59 12.82
CA ARG A 254 28.70 -18.40 13.86
C ARG A 254 28.33 -19.25 15.06
#